data_AF-A0A940LVH7-F1
#
_entry.id   AF-A0A940LVH7-F1
#
_cell.length_a   1.000
_cell.length_b   1.000
_cell.length_c   1.000
_cell.angle_alpha   90.00
_cell.angle_beta   90.00
_cell.angle_gamma   90.00
#
_symmetry.space_group_name_H-M   'P 1'
#
loop_
_entity.id
_entity.type
_entity.pdbx_description
1 polymer ?
#
loop_
_entity_poly.entity_id
_entity_poly.type
_entity_poly.pdbx_seq_one_letter_code
_entity_poly.pdbx_strand_id
1 'polypeptide(L)'
;MVVGQRALFERDSFGIPFAGREAPERPNVIERYFPNFDIAPDLGSRIGTLTWYRGAATCIGLCGLALLMSPGFENPIYGYVPPALSGGEWDAAKAQAIAPLAKGAGTGKHMAETALVSPLSETPERPIVNLAVKLLSGNSMLGALQRSGVGGSDAGQVVALIGKAMELGQIQPGTSLDLTLGRRADKSQPRPLENLAFRARFDLKLEVARTGNALALHSIPIAVDHTPLRLQGEFGPSLYRAARAAGAPAKAVEAYIKSVATRVPMSRMGAGCKFDLIMEQARAETGEVQLGNLMFAGVNGCASKVQLVRWKADGRDSWYDASGKGESRGMMTMPTHGRISSSFGMRRHPILGFTRMHKGIDIAVAYGSPVYAATDGVVQFAGRSSGYGNFVKLSHGEGLGTGYGHLSRIFVRPGQRVRKGQMIAASGNSGLSTGPHLHYELYKNGVAINPASMSFTVVQQLRGDDLSDFRAKLGQLMAVPVAAAPKHEDEGE
;
A
#
# COMPACT_ATOMS: atom_id res chain seq x y z
N MET A 1 34.59 9.67 52.84
CA MET A 1 34.45 10.44 51.58
C MET A 1 33.09 11.16 51.63
N VAL A 2 32.95 12.35 51.04
CA VAL A 2 31.74 13.23 51.05
C VAL A 2 30.93 12.99 49.73
N VAL A 3 29.65 13.32 49.49
CA VAL A 3 28.63 14.27 50.03
C VAL A 3 27.23 13.60 49.93
N GLY A 4 26.17 13.92 50.71
CA GLY A 4 26.07 14.81 51.89
C GLY A 4 25.03 15.96 51.81
N GLN A 5 23.74 15.71 51.49
CA GLN A 5 22.72 16.78 51.34
C GLN A 5 21.33 16.45 51.95
N ARG A 6 20.52 17.51 52.19
CA ARG A 6 19.16 17.49 52.77
C ARG A 6 18.10 17.98 51.76
N ALA A 7 16.90 17.42 51.83
CA ALA A 7 15.61 18.13 51.71
C ALA A 7 14.60 17.31 52.53
N LEU A 8 13.97 17.83 53.59
CA LEU A 8 12.87 18.82 53.58
C LEU A 8 11.67 18.33 52.77
N PHE A 9 10.62 17.91 53.50
CA PHE A 9 9.25 17.94 53.02
C PHE A 9 8.39 18.65 54.06
N GLU A 10 7.51 19.51 53.57
CA GLU A 10 6.80 20.52 54.35
C GLU A 10 5.53 19.92 54.97
N ARG A 11 5.21 20.29 56.22
CA ARG A 11 4.01 19.81 56.92
C ARG A 11 3.07 20.98 57.20
N ASP A 12 2.14 21.20 56.28
CA ASP A 12 1.10 22.20 56.42
C ASP A 12 0.02 21.78 57.44
N SER A 13 -0.03 22.54 58.54
CA SER A 13 -1.22 23.35 58.84
C SER A 13 -2.61 22.68 58.86
N PHE A 14 -2.81 21.65 59.71
CA PHE A 14 -4.12 21.45 60.37
C PHE A 14 -3.97 20.94 61.81
N GLY A 15 -3.80 21.87 62.75
CA GLY A 15 -3.72 21.57 64.17
C GLY A 15 -5.10 21.53 64.83
N ILE A 16 -5.57 20.33 65.19
CA ILE A 16 -6.64 20.16 66.19
C ILE A 16 -5.96 19.75 67.52
N PRO A 17 -5.80 20.67 68.49
CA PRO A 17 -5.21 20.31 69.78
C PRO A 17 -6.19 19.48 70.60
N PHE A 18 -5.94 18.17 70.69
CA PHE A 18 -6.58 17.33 71.71
C PHE A 18 -6.07 17.77 73.08
N ALA A 19 -6.80 18.67 73.73
CA ALA A 19 -6.51 19.14 75.07
C ALA A 19 -6.68 17.99 76.07
N GLY A 20 -5.57 17.37 76.46
CA GLY A 20 -5.53 16.40 77.54
C GLY A 20 -5.96 17.07 78.84
N ARG A 21 -7.19 16.83 79.28
CA ARG A 21 -7.60 17.14 80.64
C ARG A 21 -6.92 16.15 81.57
N GLU A 22 -5.90 16.59 82.27
CA GLU A 22 -5.45 15.91 83.49
C GLU A 22 -6.65 15.80 84.44
N ALA A 23 -7.05 14.57 84.74
CA ALA A 23 -8.08 14.31 85.74
C ALA A 23 -7.42 14.50 87.12
N PRO A 24 -8.01 15.29 88.04
CA PRO A 24 -7.43 15.46 89.37
C PRO A 24 -7.41 14.11 90.08
N GLU A 25 -6.23 13.72 90.59
CA GLU A 25 -6.06 12.47 91.33
C GLU A 25 -7.04 12.43 92.51
N ARG A 26 -7.89 11.40 92.52
CA ARG A 26 -8.77 11.12 93.66
C ARG A 26 -8.01 10.14 94.56
N PRO A 27 -7.65 10.51 95.80
CA PRO A 27 -6.99 9.57 96.70
C PRO A 27 -7.89 8.35 96.91
N ASN A 28 -7.28 7.18 96.90
CA ASN A 28 -7.98 5.91 96.98
C ASN A 28 -8.70 5.77 98.32
N VAL A 29 -9.83 5.07 98.31
CA VAL A 29 -10.70 4.90 99.49
C VAL A 29 -9.95 4.28 100.68
N ILE A 30 -8.89 3.51 100.41
CA ILE A 30 -8.04 2.85 101.41
C ILE A 30 -7.07 3.83 102.10
N GLU A 31 -6.46 4.75 101.35
CA GLU A 31 -5.52 5.76 101.87
C GLU A 31 -6.19 6.67 102.91
N ARG A 32 -7.51 6.85 102.79
CA ARG A 32 -8.34 7.64 103.71
C ARG A 32 -8.52 7.01 105.10
N TYR A 33 -8.21 5.72 105.26
CA TYR A 33 -8.27 4.99 106.53
C TYR A 33 -6.89 4.53 107.02
N PHE A 34 -5.94 4.29 106.10
CA PHE A 34 -4.56 3.91 106.43
C PHE A 34 -3.55 4.77 105.65
N PRO A 35 -3.30 6.03 106.07
CA PRO A 35 -2.52 7.00 105.29
C PRO A 35 -1.03 6.65 105.09
N ASN A 36 -0.53 5.61 105.76
CA ASN A 36 0.83 5.07 105.61
C ASN A 36 0.88 3.65 105.01
N PHE A 37 -0.24 3.13 104.48
CA PHE A 37 -0.33 1.75 103.97
C PHE A 37 -0.58 1.69 102.46
N ASP A 38 0.51 1.83 101.70
CA ASP A 38 0.54 1.53 100.27
C ASP A 38 0.49 0.01 100.02
N ILE A 39 -0.44 -0.44 99.18
CA ILE A 39 -0.65 -1.84 98.80
C ILE A 39 0.26 -2.25 97.64
N ALA A 40 0.62 -1.32 96.76
CA ALA A 40 1.38 -1.58 95.53
C ALA A 40 2.51 -0.54 95.34
N PRO A 41 3.44 -0.42 96.31
CA PRO A 41 4.48 0.60 96.26
C PRO A 41 5.42 0.41 95.07
N ASP A 42 5.78 1.51 94.42
CA ASP A 42 6.69 1.53 93.29
C ASP A 42 8.02 0.82 93.61
N LEU A 43 8.23 -0.32 92.95
CA LEU A 43 9.41 -1.18 93.08
C LEU A 43 10.67 -0.59 92.44
N GLY A 44 10.54 0.47 91.62
CA GLY A 44 11.66 1.31 91.20
C GLY A 44 12.18 2.24 92.31
N SER A 45 11.39 2.45 93.38
CA SER A 45 11.73 3.34 94.49
C SER A 45 12.20 2.59 95.75
N ARG A 46 13.04 3.23 96.56
CA ARG A 46 13.36 2.83 97.96
C ARG A 46 13.76 1.35 98.12
N ILE A 47 14.51 0.83 97.15
CA ILE A 47 14.96 -0.58 97.06
C ILE A 47 15.65 -1.01 98.37
N GLY A 48 15.32 -2.21 98.84
CA GLY A 48 15.89 -2.80 100.07
C GLY A 48 15.23 -2.38 101.39
N THR A 49 14.24 -1.48 101.36
CA THR A 49 13.42 -1.16 102.55
C THR A 49 12.36 -2.24 102.83
N LEU A 50 11.87 -2.32 104.08
CA LEU A 50 10.74 -3.20 104.44
C LEU A 50 9.47 -2.94 103.61
N THR A 51 9.23 -1.69 103.18
CA THR A 51 8.11 -1.36 102.28
C THR A 51 8.33 -1.89 100.86
N TRP A 52 9.56 -1.86 100.35
CA TRP A 52 9.91 -2.45 99.06
C TRP A 52 9.77 -3.98 99.08
N TYR A 53 10.28 -4.66 100.13
CA TYR A 53 10.11 -6.10 100.30
C TYR A 53 8.62 -6.51 100.40
N ARG A 54 7.77 -5.70 101.05
CA ARG A 54 6.32 -5.93 101.06
C ARG A 54 5.71 -5.84 99.66
N GLY A 55 6.03 -4.80 98.90
CA GLY A 55 5.58 -4.65 97.52
C GLY A 55 6.03 -5.80 96.61
N ALA A 56 7.29 -6.24 96.75
CA ALA A 56 7.83 -7.35 95.99
C ALA A 56 7.10 -8.66 96.31
N ALA A 57 6.84 -8.94 97.60
CA ALA A 57 6.04 -10.10 98.02
C ALA A 57 4.60 -10.05 97.49
N THR A 58 3.95 -8.88 97.50
CA THR A 58 2.60 -8.69 96.93
C THR A 58 2.59 -8.93 95.42
N CYS A 59 3.57 -8.40 94.68
CA CYS A 59 3.71 -8.61 93.24
C CYS A 59 3.93 -10.09 92.90
N ILE A 60 4.87 -10.76 93.59
CA ILE A 60 5.13 -12.20 93.42
C ILE A 60 3.88 -13.03 93.76
N GLY A 61 3.14 -12.67 94.81
CA GLY A 61 1.89 -13.33 95.20
C GLY A 61 0.80 -13.20 94.12
N LEU A 62 0.64 -12.02 93.52
CA LEU A 62 -0.32 -11.79 92.43
C LEU A 62 0.07 -12.54 91.15
N CYS A 63 1.36 -12.54 90.79
CA CYS A 63 1.87 -13.32 89.65
C CYS A 63 1.71 -14.84 89.87
N GLY A 64 1.98 -15.33 91.09
CA GLY A 64 1.75 -16.72 91.48
C GLY A 64 0.28 -17.11 91.43
N LEU A 65 -0.62 -16.24 91.90
CA LEU A 65 -2.07 -16.43 91.81
C LEU A 65 -2.54 -16.46 90.34
N ALA A 66 -2.04 -15.56 89.50
CA ALA A 66 -2.37 -15.52 88.08
C ALA A 66 -1.93 -16.79 87.33
N LEU A 67 -0.76 -17.35 87.69
CA LEU A 67 -0.30 -18.64 87.16
C LEU A 67 -1.13 -19.82 87.69
N LEU A 68 -1.52 -19.81 88.96
CA LEU A 68 -2.40 -20.81 89.57
C LEU A 68 -3.84 -20.79 89.03
N MET A 69 -4.32 -19.62 88.58
CA MET A 69 -5.65 -19.46 87.98
C MET A 69 -5.62 -19.53 86.44
N SER A 70 -4.45 -19.62 85.82
CA SER A 70 -4.33 -19.89 84.39
C SER A 70 -4.75 -21.32 84.09
N PRO A 71 -5.56 -21.59 83.06
CA PRO A 71 -5.69 -22.96 82.55
C PRO A 71 -4.31 -23.46 82.12
N GLY A 72 -3.95 -24.67 82.55
CA GLY A 72 -2.70 -25.31 82.16
C GLY A 72 -2.73 -25.76 80.70
N PHE A 73 -1.55 -25.84 80.07
CA PHE A 73 -1.37 -26.29 78.68
C PHE A 73 -1.91 -27.71 78.40
N GLU A 74 -2.18 -28.49 79.44
CA GLU A 74 -2.76 -29.83 79.41
C GLU A 74 -4.25 -29.85 79.01
N ASN A 75 -4.99 -28.76 79.26
CA ASN A 75 -6.41 -28.63 78.91
C ASN A 75 -6.64 -27.38 78.02
N PRO A 76 -6.21 -27.40 76.75
CA PRO A 76 -6.54 -26.32 75.82
C PRO A 76 -8.05 -26.25 75.59
N ILE A 77 -8.61 -25.04 75.63
CA ILE A 77 -10.01 -24.82 75.30
C ILE A 77 -10.18 -25.05 73.78
N TYR A 78 -10.81 -26.17 73.42
CA TYR A 78 -11.13 -26.51 72.04
C TYR A 78 -12.23 -25.59 71.48
N GLY A 79 -11.84 -24.37 71.11
CA GLY A 79 -12.65 -23.52 70.25
C GLY A 79 -12.86 -24.20 68.88
N TYR A 80 -14.01 -23.94 68.26
CA TYR A 80 -14.28 -24.41 66.89
C TYR A 80 -13.28 -23.78 65.92
N VAL A 81 -12.31 -24.56 65.46
CA VAL A 81 -11.41 -24.19 64.37
C VAL A 81 -12.15 -24.47 63.06
N PRO A 82 -12.49 -23.46 62.25
CA PRO A 82 -13.10 -23.69 60.94
C PRO A 82 -12.14 -24.47 60.03
N PRO A 83 -12.67 -25.26 59.07
CA PRO A 83 -11.82 -25.99 58.13
C PRO A 83 -10.92 -25.05 57.33
N ALA A 84 -9.77 -25.55 56.90
CA ALA A 84 -8.84 -24.77 56.08
C ALA A 84 -9.48 -24.43 54.72
N LEU A 85 -9.56 -23.12 54.42
CA LEU A 85 -10.10 -22.58 53.18
C LEU A 85 -9.44 -23.24 51.96
N SER A 86 -10.25 -23.61 50.96
CA SER A 86 -9.76 -24.36 49.81
C SER A 86 -10.26 -23.80 48.47
N GLY A 87 -9.52 -24.03 47.39
CA GLY A 87 -9.86 -23.55 46.05
C GLY A 87 -10.15 -22.04 46.03
N GLY A 88 -11.32 -21.67 45.49
CA GLY A 88 -11.75 -20.28 45.35
C GLY A 88 -11.86 -19.51 46.67
N GLU A 89 -12.18 -20.16 47.78
CA GLU A 89 -12.28 -19.52 49.10
C GLU A 89 -10.92 -18.96 49.54
N TRP A 90 -9.84 -19.71 49.26
CA TRP A 90 -8.47 -19.31 49.57
C TRP A 90 -7.98 -18.19 48.64
N ASP A 91 -8.37 -18.23 47.36
CA ASP A 91 -8.07 -17.16 46.40
C ASP A 91 -8.81 -15.85 46.75
N ALA A 92 -10.07 -15.93 47.17
CA ALA A 92 -10.83 -14.79 47.69
C ALA A 92 -10.18 -14.20 48.96
N ALA A 93 -9.82 -15.05 49.93
CA ALA A 93 -9.16 -14.62 51.17
C ALA A 93 -7.82 -13.92 50.91
N LYS A 94 -6.97 -14.45 50.01
CA LYS A 94 -5.68 -13.81 49.63
C LYS A 94 -5.85 -12.47 48.92
N ALA A 95 -6.98 -12.23 48.27
CA ALA A 95 -7.30 -10.95 47.62
C ALA A 95 -7.92 -9.92 48.58
N GLN A 96 -8.48 -10.35 49.73
CA GLN A 96 -8.97 -9.47 50.80
C GLN A 96 -7.95 -9.25 51.93
N ALA A 97 -6.90 -10.08 52.02
CA ALA A 97 -5.91 -10.04 53.09
C ALA A 97 -5.03 -8.78 53.05
N ILE A 98 -5.02 -8.01 54.15
CA ILE A 98 -4.08 -6.91 54.37
C ILE A 98 -2.71 -7.48 54.78
N ALA A 99 -1.97 -7.99 53.81
CA ALA A 99 -0.62 -8.53 54.00
C ALA A 99 0.32 -8.15 52.83
N PRO A 100 1.66 -8.19 53.02
CA PRO A 100 2.60 -7.96 51.93
C PRO A 100 2.50 -9.06 50.85
N LEU A 101 2.68 -8.70 49.57
CA LEU A 101 2.68 -9.65 48.45
C LEU A 101 3.64 -10.84 48.66
N ALA A 102 4.82 -10.58 49.25
CA ALA A 102 5.81 -11.60 49.60
C ALA A 102 5.35 -12.62 50.67
N LYS A 103 4.20 -12.39 51.32
CA LYS A 103 3.54 -13.32 52.27
C LYS A 103 2.27 -13.96 51.70
N GLY A 104 2.06 -13.90 50.38
CA GLY A 104 0.98 -14.60 49.68
C GLY A 104 -0.31 -13.80 49.49
N ALA A 105 -0.34 -12.52 49.89
CA ALA A 105 -1.38 -11.60 49.41
C ALA A 105 -1.23 -11.42 47.89
N GLY A 106 -2.36 -11.21 47.19
CA GLY A 106 -2.34 -11.08 45.74
C GLY A 106 -3.32 -10.02 45.24
N THR A 107 -2.85 -9.16 44.34
CA THR A 107 -3.71 -8.37 43.46
C THR A 107 -4.33 -9.30 42.41
N GLY A 108 -5.36 -10.05 42.83
CA GLY A 108 -6.09 -10.97 41.97
C GLY A 108 -6.65 -10.27 40.73
N LYS A 109 -6.69 -10.97 39.58
CA LYS A 109 -7.32 -10.46 38.35
C LYS A 109 -8.82 -10.18 38.48
N HIS A 110 -9.41 -10.64 39.57
CA HIS A 110 -10.79 -10.42 39.98
C HIS A 110 -10.76 -9.91 41.42
N MET A 111 -11.59 -8.93 41.76
CA MET A 111 -11.90 -8.66 43.17
C MET A 111 -12.57 -9.90 43.74
N ALA A 112 -12.27 -10.24 44.99
CA ALA A 112 -12.93 -11.33 45.69
C ALA A 112 -14.45 -11.14 45.67
N GLU A 113 -15.17 -12.22 45.38
CA GLU A 113 -16.63 -12.19 45.44
C GLU A 113 -17.11 -11.88 46.86
N THR A 114 -18.05 -10.95 46.95
CA THR A 114 -18.74 -10.60 48.21
C THR A 114 -20.17 -11.13 48.11
N ALA A 115 -20.94 -11.09 49.20
CA ALA A 115 -22.37 -11.45 49.18
C ALA A 115 -23.23 -10.58 48.23
N LEU A 116 -22.67 -9.53 47.62
CA LEU A 116 -23.30 -8.69 46.59
C LEU A 116 -22.92 -9.11 45.15
N VAL A 117 -21.99 -10.05 44.98
CA VAL A 117 -21.56 -10.58 43.68
C VAL A 117 -22.33 -11.87 43.40
N SER A 118 -23.19 -11.84 42.39
CA SER A 118 -23.84 -13.03 41.86
C SER A 118 -23.09 -13.52 40.62
N PRO A 119 -22.80 -14.83 40.48
CA PRO A 119 -22.22 -15.36 39.26
C PRO A 119 -23.24 -15.21 38.12
N LEU A 120 -22.92 -14.35 37.15
CA LEU A 120 -23.73 -14.21 35.94
C LEU A 120 -23.73 -15.55 35.18
N SER A 121 -24.91 -16.16 35.03
CA SER A 121 -25.09 -17.40 34.26
C SER A 121 -24.57 -17.27 32.83
N GLU A 122 -24.58 -16.05 32.29
CA GLU A 122 -23.98 -15.72 31.00
C GLU A 122 -23.32 -14.34 30.99
N THR A 123 -22.21 -14.20 30.25
CA THR A 123 -21.62 -12.89 29.94
C THR A 123 -22.64 -12.00 29.21
N PRO A 124 -22.86 -10.74 29.64
CA PRO A 124 -23.81 -9.83 28.99
C PRO A 124 -23.39 -9.54 27.54
N GLU A 125 -24.26 -9.87 26.58
CA GLU A 125 -23.95 -9.68 25.16
C GLU A 125 -24.13 -8.21 24.76
N ARG A 126 -23.12 -7.62 24.11
CA ARG A 126 -23.20 -6.25 23.56
C ARG A 126 -24.34 -6.16 22.53
N PRO A 127 -25.24 -5.17 22.64
CA PRO A 127 -26.37 -5.03 21.72
C PRO A 127 -25.90 -4.69 20.29
N ILE A 128 -24.80 -3.94 20.17
CA ILE A 128 -24.18 -3.55 18.90
C ILE A 128 -22.70 -3.95 18.93
N VAL A 129 -22.18 -4.42 17.79
CA VAL A 129 -20.75 -4.69 17.57
C VAL A 129 -20.32 -4.05 16.24
N ASN A 130 -19.37 -3.13 16.28
CA ASN A 130 -18.76 -2.53 15.09
C ASN A 130 -17.49 -3.29 14.72
N LEU A 131 -17.30 -3.59 13.42
CA LEU A 131 -16.16 -4.32 12.87
C LEU A 131 -15.68 -3.64 11.58
N ALA A 132 -14.37 -3.57 11.35
CA ALA A 132 -13.80 -3.20 10.05
C ALA A 132 -13.14 -4.44 9.42
N VAL A 133 -13.58 -4.83 8.22
CA VAL A 133 -13.26 -6.13 7.60
C VAL A 133 -12.74 -5.94 6.19
N LYS A 134 -11.50 -6.37 5.92
CA LYS A 134 -10.91 -6.22 4.57
C LYS A 134 -11.30 -7.37 3.64
N LEU A 135 -11.77 -7.03 2.44
CA LEU A 135 -12.02 -7.98 1.37
C LEU A 135 -10.68 -8.56 0.88
N LEU A 136 -10.43 -9.85 1.07
CA LEU A 136 -9.19 -10.50 0.64
C LEU A 136 -9.25 -10.96 -0.83
N SER A 137 -8.10 -11.00 -1.51
CA SER A 137 -8.03 -11.53 -2.88
C SER A 137 -8.50 -12.99 -2.94
N GLY A 138 -9.23 -13.35 -4.00
CA GLY A 138 -9.84 -14.67 -4.19
C GLY A 138 -11.02 -15.00 -3.26
N ASN A 139 -11.36 -14.15 -2.28
CA ASN A 139 -12.52 -14.35 -1.41
C ASN A 139 -13.76 -13.64 -1.95
N SER A 140 -14.92 -14.32 -1.91
CA SER A 140 -16.21 -13.69 -2.20
C SER A 140 -16.64 -12.76 -1.07
N MET A 141 -17.37 -11.69 -1.40
CA MET A 141 -17.98 -10.80 -0.41
C MET A 141 -18.95 -11.56 0.53
N LEU A 142 -19.72 -12.52 -0.02
CA LEU A 142 -20.58 -13.41 0.77
C LEU A 142 -19.79 -14.14 1.88
N GLY A 143 -18.67 -14.78 1.51
CA GLY A 143 -17.82 -15.49 2.46
C GLY A 143 -17.06 -14.58 3.43
N ALA A 144 -16.76 -13.34 3.03
CA ALA A 144 -16.22 -12.33 3.94
C ALA A 144 -17.23 -11.96 5.04
N LEU A 145 -18.44 -11.56 4.65
CA LEU A 145 -19.53 -11.18 5.57
C LEU A 145 -19.89 -12.33 6.54
N GLN A 146 -20.03 -13.56 6.02
CA GLN A 146 -20.36 -14.73 6.83
C GLN A 146 -19.27 -15.05 7.88
N ARG A 147 -17.98 -14.99 7.51
CA ARG A 147 -16.87 -15.16 8.49
C ARG A 147 -16.81 -14.06 9.54
N SER A 148 -17.37 -12.89 9.25
CA SER A 148 -17.51 -11.79 10.21
C SER A 148 -18.75 -11.90 11.11
N GLY A 149 -19.53 -12.98 11.01
CA GLY A 149 -20.68 -13.25 11.87
C GLY A 149 -22.02 -12.70 11.36
N VAL A 150 -22.08 -12.19 10.13
CA VAL A 150 -23.33 -11.77 9.46
C VAL A 150 -24.17 -12.99 9.11
N GLY A 151 -25.49 -12.93 9.36
CA GLY A 151 -26.42 -13.99 8.97
C GLY A 151 -26.39 -14.31 7.48
N GLY A 152 -26.51 -15.60 7.12
CA GLY A 152 -26.42 -16.05 5.73
C GLY A 152 -27.49 -15.44 4.81
N SER A 153 -28.68 -15.18 5.35
CA SER A 153 -29.78 -14.45 4.67
C SER A 153 -29.40 -12.99 4.38
N ASP A 154 -28.95 -12.25 5.40
CA ASP A 154 -28.49 -10.86 5.27
C ASP A 154 -27.33 -10.75 4.28
N ALA A 155 -26.30 -11.59 4.42
CA ALA A 155 -25.13 -11.58 3.54
C ALA A 155 -25.51 -11.89 2.08
N GLY A 156 -26.50 -12.76 1.86
CA GLY A 156 -27.10 -12.99 0.54
C GLY A 156 -27.86 -11.77 0.00
N GLN A 157 -28.67 -11.11 0.83
CA GLN A 157 -29.39 -9.89 0.46
C GLN A 157 -28.43 -8.74 0.13
N VAL A 158 -27.39 -8.51 0.94
CA VAL A 158 -26.32 -7.52 0.69
C VAL A 158 -25.70 -7.72 -0.69
N VAL A 159 -25.28 -8.95 -0.99
CA VAL A 159 -24.65 -9.29 -2.28
C VAL A 159 -25.63 -9.11 -3.44
N ALA A 160 -26.91 -9.45 -3.27
CA ALA A 160 -27.96 -9.26 -4.26
C ALA A 160 -28.40 -7.79 -4.45
N LEU A 161 -28.21 -6.93 -3.43
CA LEU A 161 -28.44 -5.49 -3.51
C LEU A 161 -27.28 -4.78 -4.21
N ILE A 162 -26.04 -5.01 -3.76
CA ILE A 162 -24.84 -4.42 -4.37
C ILE A 162 -24.71 -4.85 -5.83
N GLY A 163 -25.01 -6.12 -6.15
CA GLY A 163 -25.03 -6.65 -7.51
C GLY A 163 -26.03 -6.00 -8.47
N LYS A 164 -27.00 -5.20 -7.99
CA LYS A 164 -27.87 -4.37 -8.83
C LYS A 164 -27.28 -2.99 -9.15
N ALA A 165 -26.34 -2.50 -8.33
CA ALA A 165 -25.70 -1.21 -8.50
C ALA A 165 -24.35 -1.31 -9.23
N MET A 166 -23.60 -2.40 -9.04
CA MET A 166 -22.32 -2.63 -9.73
C MET A 166 -21.94 -4.11 -9.80
N GLU A 167 -21.05 -4.44 -10.73
CA GLU A 167 -20.39 -5.75 -10.79
C GLU A 167 -19.49 -5.95 -9.56
N LEU A 168 -19.71 -7.02 -8.80
CA LEU A 168 -18.94 -7.33 -7.59
C LEU A 168 -17.43 -7.49 -7.84
N GLY A 169 -17.04 -7.86 -9.06
CA GLY A 169 -15.63 -7.96 -9.49
C GLY A 169 -14.91 -6.62 -9.68
N GLN A 170 -15.62 -5.48 -9.69
CA GLN A 170 -15.01 -4.15 -9.71
C GLN A 170 -14.57 -3.67 -8.31
N ILE A 171 -15.03 -4.33 -7.24
CA ILE A 171 -14.65 -4.02 -5.86
C ILE A 171 -13.23 -4.57 -5.62
N GLN A 172 -12.29 -3.69 -5.30
CA GLN A 172 -10.87 -4.07 -5.22
C GLN A 172 -10.57 -4.95 -3.99
N PRO A 173 -9.74 -6.01 -4.13
CA PRO A 173 -9.12 -6.66 -2.99
C PRO A 173 -8.34 -5.65 -2.14
N GLY A 174 -8.58 -5.66 -0.83
CA GLY A 174 -8.05 -4.70 0.15
C GLY A 174 -9.09 -3.71 0.69
N THR A 175 -10.23 -3.52 0.02
CA THR A 175 -11.33 -2.65 0.46
C THR A 175 -11.78 -2.98 1.90
N SER A 176 -11.86 -1.97 2.77
CA SER A 176 -12.47 -2.09 4.10
C SER A 176 -13.99 -2.08 3.98
N LEU A 177 -14.63 -3.02 4.68
CA LEU A 177 -16.07 -3.12 4.87
C LEU A 177 -16.35 -2.78 6.34
N ASP A 178 -16.98 -1.63 6.59
CA ASP A 178 -17.25 -1.15 7.93
C ASP A 178 -18.67 -1.58 8.31
N LEU A 179 -18.76 -2.49 9.27
CA LEU A 179 -19.94 -3.28 9.62
C LEU A 179 -20.45 -2.92 11.01
N THR A 180 -21.75 -2.71 11.14
CA THR A 180 -22.47 -2.64 12.40
C THR A 180 -23.39 -3.84 12.52
N LEU A 181 -23.08 -4.75 13.45
CA LEU A 181 -23.87 -5.95 13.74
C LEU A 181 -24.78 -5.72 14.94
N GLY A 182 -26.06 -6.04 14.77
CA GLY A 182 -27.10 -5.83 15.77
C GLY A 182 -27.18 -6.94 16.81
N ARG A 183 -28.25 -6.89 17.60
CA ARG A 183 -28.52 -7.88 18.66
C ARG A 183 -29.16 -9.12 18.04
N ARG A 184 -28.62 -10.29 18.39
CA ARG A 184 -29.23 -11.60 18.07
C ARG A 184 -30.12 -12.08 19.21
N ALA A 185 -31.03 -13.00 18.88
CA ALA A 185 -31.96 -13.58 19.85
C ALA A 185 -31.29 -14.61 20.78
N ASP A 186 -30.31 -15.37 20.27
CA ASP A 186 -29.63 -16.45 20.99
C ASP A 186 -28.16 -16.59 20.51
N LYS A 187 -27.29 -17.17 21.34
CA LYS A 187 -25.85 -17.33 21.06
C LYS A 187 -25.50 -18.32 19.95
N SER A 188 -26.41 -19.24 19.60
CA SER A 188 -26.28 -20.12 18.42
C SER A 188 -26.56 -19.41 17.11
N GLN A 189 -27.30 -18.29 17.13
CA GLN A 189 -27.67 -17.53 15.95
C GLN A 189 -26.53 -16.59 15.49
N PRO A 190 -26.40 -16.34 14.18
CA PRO A 190 -25.57 -15.24 13.68
C PRO A 190 -26.18 -13.89 14.05
N ARG A 191 -25.43 -12.80 13.91
CA ARG A 191 -25.97 -11.45 14.16
C ARG A 191 -26.65 -10.90 12.91
N PRO A 192 -27.75 -10.13 13.07
CA PRO A 192 -28.28 -9.35 11.96
C PRO A 192 -27.30 -8.23 11.60
N LEU A 193 -27.22 -7.90 10.32
CA LEU A 193 -26.55 -6.70 9.84
C LEU A 193 -27.46 -5.49 10.05
N GLU A 194 -26.98 -4.43 10.71
CA GLU A 194 -27.70 -3.15 10.85
C GLU A 194 -27.19 -2.11 9.85
N ASN A 195 -25.87 -2.05 9.63
CA ASN A 195 -25.28 -1.23 8.58
C ASN A 195 -24.01 -1.89 8.00
N LEU A 196 -23.78 -1.70 6.71
CA LEU A 196 -22.52 -1.94 6.01
C LEU A 196 -22.19 -0.71 5.17
N ALA A 197 -21.14 0.02 5.53
CA ALA A 197 -20.61 1.13 4.75
C ALA A 197 -19.26 0.75 4.14
N PHE A 198 -19.01 1.07 2.87
CA PHE A 198 -17.69 0.93 2.26
C PHE A 198 -17.50 1.83 1.03
N ARG A 199 -16.24 2.20 0.75
CA ARG A 199 -15.86 2.75 -0.55
C ARG A 199 -15.79 1.62 -1.57
N ALA A 200 -16.73 1.61 -2.51
CA ALA A 200 -16.84 0.57 -3.53
C ALA A 200 -15.96 0.89 -4.76
N ARG A 201 -15.84 2.17 -5.12
CA ARG A 201 -14.91 2.72 -6.11
C ARG A 201 -14.40 4.09 -5.63
N PHE A 202 -13.39 4.65 -6.30
CA PHE A 202 -12.84 5.98 -5.97
C PHE A 202 -13.91 7.09 -5.99
N ASP A 203 -14.92 6.94 -6.85
CA ASP A 203 -16.05 7.86 -7.07
C ASP A 203 -17.36 7.46 -6.35
N LEU A 204 -17.37 6.36 -5.59
CA LEU A 204 -18.61 5.75 -5.07
C LEU A 204 -18.43 5.11 -3.69
N LYS A 205 -19.15 5.64 -2.69
CA LYS A 205 -19.44 4.95 -1.42
C LYS A 205 -20.78 4.22 -1.57
N LEU A 206 -20.84 2.98 -1.08
CA LEU A 206 -22.08 2.24 -0.90
C LEU A 206 -22.36 2.06 0.59
N GLU A 207 -23.63 2.14 0.95
CA GLU A 207 -24.11 1.97 2.32
C GLU A 207 -25.37 1.11 2.33
N VAL A 208 -25.38 0.00 3.07
CA VAL A 208 -26.49 -0.95 3.16
C VAL A 208 -27.02 -0.95 4.59
N ALA A 209 -28.11 -0.22 4.82
CA ALA A 209 -28.70 -0.03 6.14
C ALA A 209 -29.98 -0.85 6.31
N ARG A 210 -30.24 -1.30 7.54
CA ARG A 210 -31.50 -1.97 7.91
C ARG A 210 -32.62 -0.97 8.11
N THR A 211 -33.76 -1.24 7.45
CA THR A 211 -35.02 -0.51 7.63
C THR A 211 -36.10 -1.52 7.99
N GLY A 212 -36.36 -1.66 9.30
CA GLY A 212 -37.21 -2.73 9.82
C GLY A 212 -36.61 -4.11 9.51
N ASN A 213 -37.37 -4.98 8.85
CA ASN A 213 -36.91 -6.34 8.52
C ASN A 213 -36.12 -6.43 7.20
N ALA A 214 -36.01 -5.35 6.42
CA ALA A 214 -35.34 -5.34 5.12
C ALA A 214 -34.02 -4.55 5.15
N LEU A 215 -33.11 -4.88 4.23
CA LEU A 215 -31.92 -4.09 3.93
C LEU A 215 -32.17 -3.18 2.72
N ALA A 216 -31.74 -1.92 2.81
CA ALA A 216 -31.83 -0.92 1.74
C ALA A 216 -30.42 -0.47 1.32
N LEU A 217 -30.19 -0.32 0.01
CA LEU A 217 -28.93 0.17 -0.54
C LEU A 217 -29.01 1.66 -0.85
N HIS A 218 -28.11 2.44 -0.27
CA HIS A 218 -27.88 3.84 -0.54
C HIS A 218 -26.56 3.98 -1.31
N SER A 219 -26.63 4.56 -2.50
CA SER A 219 -25.45 4.86 -3.33
C SER A 219 -25.09 6.32 -3.15
N ILE A 220 -23.89 6.59 -2.63
CA ILE A 220 -23.41 7.93 -2.32
C ILE A 220 -22.28 8.24 -3.33
N PRO A 221 -22.55 9.00 -4.41
CA PRO A 221 -21.50 9.44 -5.31
C PRO A 221 -20.57 10.40 -4.58
N ILE A 222 -19.28 10.34 -4.91
CA ILE A 222 -18.24 11.17 -4.31
C ILE A 222 -17.72 12.10 -5.40
N ALA A 223 -17.63 13.41 -5.14
CA ALA A 223 -17.05 14.31 -6.12
C ALA A 223 -15.57 13.98 -6.33
N VAL A 224 -15.15 13.89 -7.60
CA VAL A 224 -13.77 13.62 -7.99
C VAL A 224 -13.28 14.73 -8.92
N ASP A 225 -12.26 15.46 -8.46
CA ASP A 225 -11.50 16.37 -9.31
C ASP A 225 -10.51 15.57 -10.16
N HIS A 226 -10.56 15.79 -11.48
CA HIS A 226 -9.71 15.16 -12.49
C HIS A 226 -8.65 16.12 -13.06
N THR A 227 -8.42 17.26 -12.42
CA THR A 227 -7.37 18.23 -12.79
C THR A 227 -6.00 17.53 -12.83
N PRO A 228 -5.29 17.51 -13.98
CA PRO A 228 -4.00 16.84 -14.08
C PRO A 228 -2.94 17.43 -13.14
N LEU A 229 -2.05 16.58 -12.62
CA LEU A 229 -0.93 17.02 -11.80
C LEU A 229 0.25 17.41 -12.71
N ARG A 230 0.70 18.67 -12.62
CA ARG A 230 1.92 19.17 -13.27
C ARG A 230 3.04 19.36 -12.25
N LEU A 231 4.18 18.74 -12.49
CA LEU A 231 5.39 18.87 -11.67
C LEU A 231 6.55 19.39 -12.52
N GLN A 232 7.31 20.35 -11.97
CA GLN A 232 8.53 20.88 -12.59
C GLN A 232 9.70 20.81 -11.61
N GLY A 233 10.91 20.79 -12.15
CA GLY A 233 12.14 20.83 -11.37
C GLY A 233 13.39 20.87 -12.24
N GLU A 234 14.55 20.98 -11.60
CA GLU A 234 15.85 21.02 -12.27
C GLU A 234 16.50 19.63 -12.35
N PHE A 235 17.28 19.42 -13.41
CA PHE A 235 18.08 18.21 -13.58
C PHE A 235 19.30 18.24 -12.64
N GLY A 236 19.11 17.71 -11.42
CA GLY A 236 20.20 17.39 -10.50
C GLY A 236 21.01 16.15 -10.94
N PRO A 237 21.94 15.66 -10.10
CA PRO A 237 22.83 14.52 -10.41
C PRO A 237 22.13 13.21 -10.78
N SER A 238 20.83 13.10 -10.50
CA SER A 238 19.97 12.04 -11.04
C SER A 238 18.58 12.63 -11.29
N LEU A 239 18.17 12.71 -12.57
CA LEU A 239 16.82 13.05 -12.98
C LEU A 239 15.77 12.20 -12.25
N TYR A 240 16.03 10.91 -12.04
CA TYR A 240 15.12 10.04 -11.30
C TYR A 240 14.92 10.52 -9.87
N ARG A 241 16.00 10.83 -9.13
CA ARG A 241 15.88 11.38 -7.76
C ARG A 241 15.17 12.73 -7.75
N ALA A 242 15.51 13.64 -8.66
CA ALA A 242 14.90 14.97 -8.74
C ALA A 242 13.38 14.91 -9.02
N ALA A 243 12.95 14.07 -9.98
CA ALA A 243 11.53 13.89 -10.28
C ALA A 243 10.77 13.17 -9.15
N ARG A 244 11.41 12.19 -8.46
CA ARG A 244 10.81 11.55 -7.27
C ARG A 244 10.65 12.54 -6.12
N ALA A 245 11.63 13.42 -5.87
CA ALA A 245 11.57 14.46 -4.84
C ALA A 245 10.50 15.54 -5.14
N ALA A 246 10.28 15.86 -6.42
CA ALA A 246 9.16 16.71 -6.84
C ALA A 246 7.77 16.05 -6.66
N GLY A 247 7.68 14.80 -6.19
CA GLY A 247 6.42 14.08 -5.93
C GLY A 247 5.98 13.11 -7.03
N ALA A 248 6.76 12.91 -8.11
CA ALA A 248 6.36 11.99 -9.17
C ALA A 248 6.51 10.52 -8.73
N PRO A 249 5.55 9.62 -9.06
CA PRO A 249 5.68 8.19 -8.80
C PRO A 249 6.61 7.51 -9.81
N ALA A 250 7.29 6.44 -9.40
CA ALA A 250 8.34 5.76 -10.18
C ALA A 250 7.93 5.44 -11.64
N LYS A 251 6.72 4.92 -11.84
CA LYS A 251 6.12 4.58 -13.15
C LYS A 251 6.02 5.78 -14.09
N ALA A 252 5.70 6.97 -13.56
CA ALA A 252 5.62 8.20 -14.35
C ALA A 252 7.02 8.71 -14.73
N VAL A 253 7.99 8.60 -13.81
CA VAL A 253 9.39 8.98 -14.07
C VAL A 253 10.04 8.06 -15.11
N GLU A 254 9.77 6.75 -15.06
CA GLU A 254 10.22 5.80 -16.09
C GLU A 254 9.62 6.14 -17.46
N ALA A 255 8.30 6.36 -17.53
CA ALA A 255 7.62 6.75 -18.75
C ALA A 255 8.16 8.09 -19.32
N TYR A 256 8.47 9.05 -18.44
CA TYR A 256 9.07 10.33 -18.80
C TYR A 256 10.45 10.14 -19.44
N ILE A 257 11.36 9.44 -18.75
CA ILE A 257 12.72 9.13 -19.26
C ILE A 257 12.63 8.43 -20.62
N LYS A 258 11.76 7.40 -20.73
CA LYS A 258 11.56 6.61 -21.95
C LYS A 258 11.00 7.43 -23.11
N SER A 259 10.12 8.40 -22.84
CA SER A 259 9.58 9.30 -23.88
C SER A 259 10.61 10.34 -24.34
N VAL A 260 11.31 11.02 -23.43
CA VAL A 260 12.32 12.05 -23.77
C VAL A 260 13.52 11.44 -24.50
N ALA A 261 13.94 10.22 -24.13
CA ALA A 261 14.98 9.44 -24.82
C ALA A 261 14.69 9.16 -26.30
N THR A 262 13.46 9.37 -26.79
CA THR A 262 13.14 9.24 -28.21
C THR A 262 13.74 10.38 -29.04
N ARG A 263 13.77 11.61 -28.51
CA ARG A 263 14.16 12.83 -29.22
C ARG A 263 15.51 13.41 -28.80
N VAL A 264 15.89 13.32 -27.52
CA VAL A 264 17.16 13.87 -27.00
C VAL A 264 17.94 12.78 -26.25
N PRO A 265 19.23 12.55 -26.57
CA PRO A 265 20.05 11.60 -25.83
C PRO A 265 20.31 12.11 -24.42
N MET A 266 20.12 11.24 -23.41
CA MET A 266 20.23 11.57 -21.98
C MET A 266 21.55 12.26 -21.61
N SER A 267 22.66 11.91 -22.27
CA SER A 267 23.98 12.50 -22.06
C SER A 267 24.11 13.98 -22.45
N ARG A 268 23.12 14.56 -23.14
CA ARG A 268 23.04 16.02 -23.41
C ARG A 268 22.20 16.80 -22.40
N MET A 269 21.65 16.14 -21.38
CA MET A 269 20.88 16.81 -20.32
C MET A 269 21.69 16.85 -19.03
N GLY A 270 22.20 18.04 -18.70
CA GLY A 270 22.96 18.32 -17.49
C GLY A 270 22.35 19.44 -16.64
N ALA A 271 23.13 20.00 -15.72
CA ALA A 271 22.71 21.12 -14.87
C ALA A 271 22.17 22.29 -15.72
N GLY A 272 21.12 22.95 -15.24
CA GLY A 272 20.38 23.99 -15.98
C GLY A 272 19.24 23.48 -16.87
N CYS A 273 19.19 22.18 -17.21
CA CYS A 273 17.98 21.60 -17.79
C CYS A 273 16.85 21.61 -16.75
N LYS A 274 15.62 21.85 -17.21
CA LYS A 274 14.39 21.74 -16.43
C LYS A 274 13.48 20.68 -17.03
N PHE A 275 12.79 19.93 -16.16
CA PHE A 275 11.76 18.98 -16.56
C PHE A 275 10.37 19.59 -16.30
N ASP A 276 9.42 19.24 -17.17
CA ASP A 276 8.00 19.59 -17.04
C ASP A 276 7.19 18.34 -17.37
N LEU A 277 6.58 17.73 -16.35
CA LEU A 277 5.81 16.50 -16.49
C LEU A 277 4.37 16.77 -16.09
N ILE A 278 3.40 16.27 -16.87
CA ILE A 278 1.98 16.34 -16.52
C ILE A 278 1.40 14.95 -16.60
N MET A 279 0.64 14.58 -15.59
CA MET A 279 0.05 13.25 -15.44
C MET A 279 -1.40 13.31 -14.95
N GLU A 280 -2.14 12.26 -15.26
CA GLU A 280 -3.50 12.03 -14.74
C GLU A 280 -3.46 12.05 -13.21
N GLN A 281 -4.32 12.88 -12.61
CA GLN A 281 -4.64 12.85 -11.18
C GLN A 281 -6.16 12.72 -11.05
N ALA A 282 -6.60 11.96 -10.06
CA ALA A 282 -7.95 11.97 -9.54
C ALA A 282 -7.85 12.25 -8.04
N ARG A 283 -8.60 13.24 -7.54
CA ARG A 283 -8.69 13.60 -6.13
C ARG A 283 -10.14 13.48 -5.69
N ALA A 284 -10.42 12.61 -4.74
CA ALA A 284 -11.75 12.53 -4.15
C ALA A 284 -11.95 13.68 -3.15
N GLU A 285 -13.20 14.12 -2.99
CA GLU A 285 -13.63 15.11 -1.99
C GLU A 285 -13.19 14.77 -0.56
N THR A 286 -13.18 13.48 -0.23
CA THR A 286 -12.69 12.91 1.04
C THR A 286 -11.17 12.92 1.21
N GLY A 287 -10.42 13.43 0.23
CA GLY A 287 -8.99 13.74 0.33
C GLY A 287 -8.03 12.72 -0.29
N GLU A 288 -8.48 11.51 -0.65
CA GLU A 288 -7.57 10.54 -1.30
C GLU A 288 -7.20 10.98 -2.71
N VAL A 289 -5.99 10.60 -3.14
CA VAL A 289 -5.42 10.96 -4.44
C VAL A 289 -4.95 9.71 -5.16
N GLN A 290 -5.43 9.49 -6.38
CA GLN A 290 -4.96 8.46 -7.30
C GLN A 290 -4.19 9.11 -8.44
N LEU A 291 -2.94 8.67 -8.66
CA LEU A 291 -2.10 9.11 -9.76
C LEU A 291 -2.13 8.09 -10.91
N GLY A 292 -2.40 8.56 -12.12
CA GLY A 292 -2.54 7.73 -13.33
C GLY A 292 -1.32 7.78 -14.25
N ASN A 293 -1.59 7.87 -15.56
CA ASN A 293 -0.57 7.88 -16.60
C ASN A 293 0.08 9.25 -16.80
N LEU A 294 1.31 9.24 -17.30
CA LEU A 294 1.95 10.41 -17.88
C LEU A 294 1.22 10.84 -19.17
N MET A 295 0.81 12.11 -19.22
CA MET A 295 0.12 12.76 -20.35
C MET A 295 1.07 13.65 -21.17
N PHE A 296 2.06 14.26 -20.50
CA PHE A 296 3.02 15.19 -21.10
C PHE A 296 4.43 14.96 -20.55
N ALA A 297 5.44 15.11 -21.42
CA ALA A 297 6.85 15.13 -21.07
C ALA A 297 7.54 16.29 -21.82
N GLY A 298 8.00 17.29 -21.08
CA GLY A 298 8.70 18.45 -21.59
C GLY A 298 10.08 18.64 -20.97
N VAL A 299 11.01 19.18 -21.76
CA VAL A 299 12.34 19.63 -21.33
C VAL A 299 12.54 21.07 -21.78
N ASN A 300 12.96 21.92 -20.86
CA ASN A 300 13.26 23.34 -21.06
C ASN A 300 14.59 23.71 -20.37
N GLY A 301 15.01 24.98 -20.47
CA GLY A 301 16.27 25.46 -19.87
C GLY A 301 17.56 25.07 -20.61
N CYS A 302 17.50 24.20 -21.62
CA CYS A 302 18.67 23.70 -22.35
C CYS A 302 18.57 23.90 -23.87
N ALA A 303 19.65 23.54 -24.59
CA ALA A 303 19.80 23.71 -26.03
C ALA A 303 18.85 22.88 -26.93
N SER A 304 17.87 22.17 -26.35
CA SER A 304 16.85 21.43 -27.09
C SER A 304 15.54 21.41 -26.31
N LYS A 305 14.64 22.35 -26.62
CA LYS A 305 13.28 22.37 -26.07
C LYS A 305 12.51 21.15 -26.57
N VAL A 306 12.08 20.29 -25.66
CA VAL A 306 11.24 19.11 -25.96
C VAL A 306 9.85 19.35 -25.38
N GLN A 307 8.80 19.02 -26.12
CA GLN A 307 7.42 18.98 -25.64
C GLN A 307 6.73 17.79 -26.31
N LEU A 308 6.45 16.72 -25.56
CA LEU A 308 5.82 15.49 -26.03
C LEU A 308 4.49 15.28 -25.30
N VAL A 309 3.43 14.99 -26.06
CA VAL A 309 2.07 14.69 -25.57
C VAL A 309 1.73 13.24 -25.90
N ARG A 310 1.11 12.53 -24.96
CA ARG A 310 0.50 11.21 -25.20
C ARG A 310 -0.84 11.43 -25.93
N TRP A 311 -0.88 11.01 -27.19
CA TRP A 311 -2.06 11.04 -28.05
C TRP A 311 -2.39 9.63 -28.54
N LYS A 312 -3.67 9.38 -28.81
CA LYS A 312 -4.17 8.08 -29.28
C LYS A 312 -4.70 8.25 -30.71
N ALA A 313 -3.97 7.72 -31.68
CA ALA A 313 -4.34 7.72 -33.10
C ALA A 313 -4.33 6.28 -33.63
N ASP A 314 -5.21 5.95 -34.59
CA ASP A 314 -5.39 4.58 -35.12
C ASP A 314 -5.56 3.51 -34.01
N GLY A 315 -6.20 3.90 -32.89
CA GLY A 315 -6.37 3.05 -31.70
C GLY A 315 -5.12 2.83 -30.83
N ARG A 316 -3.95 3.37 -31.22
CA ARG A 316 -2.67 3.23 -30.53
C ARG A 316 -2.26 4.50 -29.80
N ASP A 317 -1.83 4.36 -28.56
CA ASP A 317 -1.17 5.44 -27.83
C ASP A 317 0.26 5.65 -28.37
N SER A 318 0.67 6.90 -28.57
CA SER A 318 2.03 7.27 -28.98
C SER A 318 2.38 8.69 -28.54
N TRP A 319 3.68 9.02 -28.60
CA TRP A 319 4.22 10.32 -28.17
C TRP A 319 4.44 11.25 -29.34
N TYR A 320 3.65 12.32 -29.40
CA TYR A 320 3.67 13.33 -30.46
C TYR A 320 4.31 14.62 -29.95
N ASP A 321 5.17 15.24 -30.76
CA ASP A 321 5.71 16.56 -30.45
C ASP A 321 4.68 17.69 -30.63
N ALA A 322 4.98 18.88 -30.14
CA ALA A 322 4.10 20.04 -30.23
C ALA A 322 3.70 20.47 -31.67
N SER A 323 4.36 19.95 -32.72
CA SER A 323 3.96 20.13 -34.13
C SER A 323 3.10 19.00 -34.68
N GLY A 324 2.66 18.08 -33.83
CA GLY A 324 1.77 16.97 -34.16
C GLY A 324 2.48 15.79 -34.85
N LYS A 325 3.81 15.64 -34.69
CA LYS A 325 4.54 14.47 -35.24
C LYS A 325 4.85 13.45 -34.16
N GLY A 326 4.38 12.23 -34.36
CA GLY A 326 4.66 11.07 -33.53
C GLY A 326 5.77 10.24 -34.16
N GLU A 327 6.93 10.19 -33.51
CA GLU A 327 8.01 9.30 -33.91
C GLU A 327 7.75 7.90 -33.34
N SER A 328 6.93 7.14 -34.06
CA SER A 328 6.82 5.70 -33.81
C SER A 328 8.07 5.03 -34.37
N ARG A 329 8.90 4.42 -33.50
CA ARG A 329 10.04 3.60 -33.95
C ARG A 329 9.55 2.28 -34.54
N GLY A 330 8.95 2.40 -35.73
CA GLY A 330 8.45 1.32 -36.57
C GLY A 330 9.57 0.46 -37.14
N MET A 331 10.29 -0.22 -36.25
CA MET A 331 11.36 -1.17 -36.54
C MET A 331 10.92 -2.09 -37.68
N MET A 332 11.55 -2.00 -38.85
CA MET A 332 11.21 -2.85 -40.00
C MET A 332 11.35 -4.32 -39.59
N THR A 333 10.34 -5.13 -39.90
CA THR A 333 10.39 -6.57 -39.62
C THR A 333 11.11 -7.28 -40.75
N MET A 334 11.87 -8.33 -40.43
CA MET A 334 12.51 -9.18 -41.43
C MET A 334 11.48 -9.70 -42.45
N PRO A 335 11.73 -9.61 -43.76
CA PRO A 335 10.72 -9.86 -44.79
C PRO A 335 10.40 -11.35 -44.96
N THR A 336 11.22 -12.26 -44.43
CA THR A 336 11.00 -13.70 -44.41
C THR A 336 11.84 -14.31 -43.28
N HIS A 337 11.49 -15.52 -42.83
CA HIS A 337 12.22 -16.22 -41.77
C HIS A 337 13.28 -17.13 -42.40
N GLY A 338 14.53 -16.67 -42.44
CA GLY A 338 15.66 -17.40 -43.01
C GLY A 338 17.01 -16.84 -42.57
N ARG A 339 18.09 -17.56 -42.88
CA ARG A 339 19.46 -17.12 -42.58
C ARG A 339 19.97 -16.18 -43.65
N ILE A 340 20.58 -15.06 -43.27
CA ILE A 340 21.31 -14.21 -44.22
C ILE A 340 22.46 -15.01 -44.82
N SER A 341 22.44 -15.16 -46.15
CA SER A 341 23.45 -15.87 -46.95
C SER A 341 24.42 -14.92 -47.64
N SER A 342 24.04 -13.66 -47.88
CA SER A 342 24.94 -12.63 -48.40
C SER A 342 24.58 -11.23 -47.89
N SER A 343 25.59 -10.42 -47.58
CA SER A 343 25.46 -9.05 -47.09
C SER A 343 25.48 -8.02 -48.23
N PHE A 344 25.04 -6.80 -47.93
CA PHE A 344 25.15 -5.64 -48.81
C PHE A 344 26.63 -5.21 -48.97
N GLY A 345 27.05 -4.86 -50.18
CA GLY A 345 28.42 -4.40 -50.46
C GLY A 345 29.05 -4.95 -51.74
N MET A 346 30.30 -4.61 -52.02
CA MET A 346 31.04 -5.12 -53.17
C MET A 346 31.46 -6.58 -52.94
N ARG A 347 31.05 -7.50 -53.82
CA ARG A 347 31.43 -8.92 -53.76
C ARG A 347 31.66 -9.53 -55.13
N ARG A 348 32.45 -10.62 -55.21
CA ARG A 348 32.58 -11.41 -56.45
C ARG A 348 31.23 -12.04 -56.78
N HIS A 349 30.72 -11.82 -58.00
CA HIS A 349 29.40 -12.27 -58.39
C HIS A 349 29.43 -13.75 -58.82
N PRO A 350 28.70 -14.66 -58.15
CA PRO A 350 28.92 -16.11 -58.29
C PRO A 350 28.63 -16.65 -59.70
N ILE A 351 27.72 -16.01 -60.46
CA ILE A 351 27.37 -16.40 -61.83
C ILE A 351 28.19 -15.65 -62.90
N LEU A 352 28.82 -14.51 -62.55
CA LEU A 352 29.44 -13.60 -63.54
C LEU A 352 30.96 -13.46 -63.38
N GLY A 353 31.57 -14.06 -62.35
CA GLY A 353 33.03 -14.14 -62.18
C GLY A 353 33.72 -12.84 -61.71
N PHE A 354 33.18 -11.66 -61.97
CA PHE A 354 33.75 -10.36 -61.60
C PHE A 354 33.14 -9.74 -60.33
N THR A 355 33.79 -8.73 -59.76
CA THR A 355 33.33 -8.01 -58.55
C THR A 355 32.22 -7.02 -58.89
N ARG A 356 31.07 -7.14 -58.22
CA ARG A 356 29.87 -6.34 -58.47
C ARG A 356 29.27 -5.84 -57.15
N MET A 357 28.65 -4.66 -57.18
CA MET A 357 27.93 -4.11 -56.03
C MET A 357 26.65 -4.92 -55.78
N HIS A 358 26.53 -5.46 -54.57
CA HIS A 358 25.34 -6.11 -54.06
C HIS A 358 24.47 -5.10 -53.33
N LYS A 359 23.31 -4.79 -53.91
CA LYS A 359 22.41 -3.70 -53.51
C LYS A 359 21.41 -4.06 -52.39
N GLY A 360 21.46 -5.28 -51.88
CA GLY A 360 20.56 -5.78 -50.84
C GLY A 360 21.25 -6.82 -49.95
N ILE A 361 20.46 -7.57 -49.20
CA ILE A 361 20.89 -8.80 -48.51
C ILE A 361 20.17 -10.01 -49.13
N ASP A 362 20.88 -11.14 -49.17
CA ASP A 362 20.28 -12.41 -49.58
C ASP A 362 19.90 -13.19 -48.32
N ILE A 363 18.66 -13.67 -48.26
CA ILE A 363 18.11 -14.45 -47.15
C ILE A 363 17.74 -15.84 -47.68
N ALA A 364 18.53 -16.85 -47.31
CA ALA A 364 18.31 -18.23 -47.74
C ALA A 364 17.06 -18.80 -47.06
N VAL A 365 16.12 -19.26 -47.90
CA VAL A 365 14.81 -19.83 -47.53
C VAL A 365 14.41 -20.89 -48.55
N ALA A 366 13.50 -21.79 -48.18
CA ALA A 366 12.93 -22.74 -49.12
C ALA A 366 12.20 -22.02 -50.29
N TYR A 367 12.04 -22.72 -51.41
CA TYR A 367 11.22 -22.21 -52.52
C TYR A 367 9.76 -22.10 -52.06
N GLY A 368 9.10 -20.98 -52.34
CA GLY A 368 7.71 -20.75 -51.97
C GLY A 368 7.48 -20.28 -50.52
N SER A 369 8.52 -20.10 -49.71
CA SER A 369 8.39 -19.50 -48.37
C SER A 369 7.75 -18.11 -48.44
N PRO A 370 6.89 -17.75 -47.48
CA PRO A 370 6.16 -16.48 -47.52
C PRO A 370 7.11 -15.29 -47.40
N VAL A 371 6.75 -14.22 -48.12
CA VAL A 371 7.47 -12.93 -48.12
C VAL A 371 6.50 -11.83 -47.72
N TYR A 372 6.88 -11.07 -46.70
CA TYR A 372 6.05 -10.08 -46.02
C TYR A 372 6.57 -8.65 -46.23
N ALA A 373 5.66 -7.67 -46.23
CA ALA A 373 6.03 -6.26 -46.24
C ALA A 373 6.72 -5.87 -44.91
N ALA A 374 7.95 -5.34 -45.01
CA ALA A 374 8.77 -4.99 -43.84
C ALA A 374 8.19 -3.86 -42.97
N THR A 375 7.45 -2.94 -43.60
CA THR A 375 6.60 -1.91 -42.97
C THR A 375 5.45 -1.49 -43.91
N ASP A 376 4.50 -0.68 -43.42
CA ASP A 376 3.35 -0.18 -44.19
C ASP A 376 3.79 0.59 -45.45
N GLY A 377 3.07 0.48 -46.57
CA GLY A 377 3.46 1.17 -47.80
C GLY A 377 2.52 1.01 -49.01
N VAL A 378 2.99 1.49 -50.16
CA VAL A 378 2.30 1.39 -51.46
C VAL A 378 3.20 0.65 -52.46
N VAL A 379 2.63 -0.29 -53.21
CA VAL A 379 3.34 -1.03 -54.27
C VAL A 379 3.63 -0.08 -55.45
N GLN A 380 4.90 0.29 -55.63
CA GLN A 380 5.38 1.03 -56.81
C GLN A 380 5.52 0.13 -58.03
N PHE A 381 5.95 -1.12 -57.83
CA PHE A 381 6.17 -2.09 -58.90
C PHE A 381 5.85 -3.51 -58.40
N ALA A 382 5.25 -4.32 -59.27
CA ALA A 382 5.02 -5.74 -59.06
C ALA A 382 4.99 -6.41 -60.44
N GLY A 383 6.01 -7.20 -60.76
CA GLY A 383 6.18 -7.79 -62.10
C GLY A 383 7.55 -8.44 -62.31
N ARG A 384 7.91 -8.71 -63.57
CA ARG A 384 9.20 -9.30 -63.94
C ARG A 384 10.23 -8.20 -64.26
N SER A 385 11.40 -8.25 -63.63
CA SER A 385 12.43 -7.20 -63.66
C SER A 385 13.83 -7.77 -63.88
N SER A 386 14.11 -8.22 -65.11
CA SER A 386 15.44 -8.64 -65.58
C SER A 386 16.15 -9.58 -64.58
N GLY A 387 17.36 -9.23 -64.11
CA GLY A 387 18.16 -10.02 -63.17
C GLY A 387 17.49 -10.30 -61.83
N TYR A 388 16.54 -9.48 -61.36
CA TYR A 388 15.78 -9.74 -60.12
C TYR A 388 14.67 -10.79 -60.30
N GLY A 389 14.43 -11.29 -61.52
CA GLY A 389 13.37 -12.25 -61.77
C GLY A 389 11.98 -11.63 -61.56
N ASN A 390 11.13 -12.27 -60.78
CA ASN A 390 9.91 -11.65 -60.28
C ASN A 390 10.26 -10.73 -59.09
N PHE A 391 9.83 -9.47 -59.17
CA PHE A 391 10.23 -8.41 -58.27
C PHE A 391 9.03 -7.58 -57.79
N VAL A 392 9.01 -7.22 -56.51
CA VAL A 392 8.09 -6.25 -55.92
C VAL A 392 8.90 -5.09 -55.34
N LYS A 393 8.42 -3.85 -55.54
CA LYS A 393 8.97 -2.65 -54.90
C LYS A 393 7.88 -1.89 -54.16
N LEU A 394 8.13 -1.59 -52.89
CA LEU A 394 7.26 -0.77 -52.05
C LEU A 394 7.87 0.61 -51.82
N SER A 395 7.04 1.63 -51.70
CA SER A 395 7.41 2.91 -51.08
C SER A 395 6.72 3.07 -49.73
N HIS A 396 7.44 3.64 -48.77
CA HIS A 396 7.01 3.83 -47.39
C HIS A 396 6.82 5.32 -47.03
N GLY A 397 6.89 6.21 -48.01
CA GLY A 397 6.96 7.66 -47.80
C GLY A 397 8.39 8.16 -47.53
N GLU A 398 8.57 9.48 -47.41
CA GLU A 398 9.81 10.16 -46.99
C GLU A 398 11.10 9.68 -47.70
N GLY A 399 10.99 9.32 -48.99
CA GLY A 399 12.09 8.81 -49.80
C GLY A 399 12.51 7.36 -49.50
N LEU A 400 11.86 6.68 -48.54
CA LEU A 400 12.10 5.28 -48.20
C LEU A 400 11.32 4.32 -49.10
N GLY A 401 11.94 3.18 -49.38
CA GLY A 401 11.32 2.06 -50.10
C GLY A 401 12.05 0.74 -49.88
N THR A 402 11.41 -0.36 -50.22
CA THR A 402 12.00 -1.72 -50.13
C THR A 402 11.78 -2.50 -51.42
N GLY A 403 12.72 -3.40 -51.74
CA GLY A 403 12.68 -4.27 -52.92
C GLY A 403 12.76 -5.75 -52.54
N TYR A 404 12.04 -6.60 -53.26
CA TYR A 404 11.89 -8.03 -52.98
C TYR A 404 12.07 -8.81 -54.28
N GLY A 405 13.19 -9.52 -54.44
CA GLY A 405 13.59 -10.20 -55.68
C GLY A 405 13.66 -11.73 -55.60
N HIS A 406 13.85 -12.33 -56.78
CA HIS A 406 13.92 -13.77 -57.05
C HIS A 406 12.64 -14.56 -56.71
N LEU A 407 11.51 -13.87 -56.56
CA LEU A 407 10.23 -14.41 -56.11
C LEU A 407 9.72 -15.53 -57.02
N SER A 408 8.98 -16.49 -56.47
CA SER A 408 8.24 -17.49 -57.27
C SER A 408 6.92 -16.90 -57.76
N ARG A 409 6.14 -16.34 -56.83
CA ARG A 409 4.79 -15.80 -57.06
C ARG A 409 4.62 -14.46 -56.37
N ILE A 410 3.87 -13.55 -57.00
CA ILE A 410 3.50 -12.25 -56.45
C ILE A 410 2.00 -12.28 -56.10
N PHE A 411 1.63 -11.69 -54.96
CA PHE A 411 0.24 -11.62 -54.47
C PHE A 411 -0.35 -10.20 -54.49
N VAL A 412 0.44 -9.19 -54.88
CA VAL A 412 0.04 -7.77 -54.89
C VAL A 412 0.19 -7.12 -56.27
N ARG A 413 -0.52 -6.01 -56.49
CA ARG A 413 -0.54 -5.25 -57.76
C ARG A 413 -0.02 -3.82 -57.57
N PRO A 414 0.51 -3.15 -58.62
CA PRO A 414 0.90 -1.74 -58.53
C PRO A 414 -0.25 -0.85 -58.03
N GLY A 415 0.09 0.17 -57.24
CA GLY A 415 -0.87 1.08 -56.59
C GLY A 415 -1.55 0.52 -55.34
N GLN A 416 -1.45 -0.79 -55.06
CA GLN A 416 -2.04 -1.40 -53.87
C GLN A 416 -1.36 -0.90 -52.59
N ARG A 417 -2.16 -0.54 -51.58
CA ARG A 417 -1.68 -0.31 -50.21
C ARG A 417 -1.46 -1.65 -49.51
N VAL A 418 -0.34 -1.78 -48.80
CA VAL A 418 0.03 -2.98 -48.02
C VAL A 418 0.39 -2.59 -46.59
N ARG A 419 0.03 -3.46 -45.63
CA ARG A 419 0.36 -3.29 -44.22
C ARG A 419 1.63 -4.05 -43.84
N LYS A 420 2.32 -3.59 -42.79
CA LYS A 420 3.45 -4.30 -42.17
C LYS A 420 3.05 -5.74 -41.81
N GLY A 421 3.87 -6.71 -42.19
CA GLY A 421 3.61 -8.13 -41.96
C GLY A 421 2.54 -8.75 -42.89
N GLN A 422 1.94 -7.98 -43.80
CA GLN A 422 1.09 -8.54 -44.85
C GLN A 422 1.94 -9.35 -45.84
N MET A 423 1.47 -10.54 -46.21
CA MET A 423 2.12 -11.35 -47.25
C MET A 423 1.95 -10.68 -48.61
N ILE A 424 3.05 -10.42 -49.31
CA ILE A 424 3.09 -9.74 -50.61
C ILE A 424 3.55 -10.65 -51.76
N ALA A 425 4.30 -11.69 -51.44
CA ALA A 425 4.86 -12.63 -52.41
C ALA A 425 5.26 -13.95 -51.73
N ALA A 426 5.79 -14.88 -52.54
CA ALA A 426 6.50 -16.07 -52.10
C ALA A 426 7.92 -16.08 -52.69
N SER A 427 8.92 -16.54 -51.92
CA SER A 427 10.31 -16.68 -52.33
C SER A 427 10.46 -17.66 -53.49
N GLY A 428 11.59 -17.64 -54.18
CA GLY A 428 11.81 -18.53 -55.31
C GLY A 428 13.27 -18.59 -55.74
N ASN A 429 13.47 -18.81 -57.03
CA ASN A 429 14.77 -18.87 -57.67
C ASN A 429 14.72 -18.23 -59.08
N SER A 430 13.93 -17.15 -59.24
CA SER A 430 13.69 -16.54 -60.56
C SER A 430 14.73 -15.47 -60.91
N GLY A 431 15.06 -15.31 -62.20
CA GLY A 431 16.09 -14.35 -62.62
C GLY A 431 17.51 -14.88 -62.40
N LEU A 432 18.44 -13.99 -62.05
CA LEU A 432 19.87 -14.29 -61.94
C LEU A 432 20.22 -14.80 -60.51
N SER A 433 19.79 -16.02 -60.20
CA SER A 433 19.93 -16.63 -58.86
C SER A 433 20.60 -18.01 -58.92
N THR A 434 21.44 -18.33 -57.94
CA THR A 434 22.13 -19.63 -57.83
C THR A 434 21.35 -20.71 -57.09
N GLY A 435 20.32 -20.33 -56.34
CA GLY A 435 19.50 -21.26 -55.54
C GLY A 435 18.44 -20.52 -54.73
N PRO A 436 17.45 -21.23 -54.14
CA PRO A 436 16.30 -20.59 -53.48
C PRO A 436 16.69 -19.61 -52.37
N HIS A 437 16.27 -18.35 -52.53
CA HIS A 437 16.43 -17.29 -51.53
C HIS A 437 15.48 -16.12 -51.80
N LEU A 438 15.41 -15.18 -50.86
CA LEU A 438 14.85 -13.84 -51.08
C LEU A 438 16.01 -12.84 -51.15
N HIS A 439 16.06 -12.05 -52.22
CA HIS A 439 16.91 -10.86 -52.27
C HIS A 439 16.12 -9.65 -51.76
N TYR A 440 16.61 -8.97 -50.72
CA TYR A 440 15.94 -7.84 -50.06
C TYR A 440 16.77 -6.56 -50.16
N GLU A 441 16.25 -5.57 -50.87
CA GLU A 441 16.85 -4.24 -51.02
C GLU A 441 16.16 -3.21 -50.14
N LEU A 442 16.93 -2.22 -49.68
CA LEU A 442 16.45 -1.05 -48.98
C LEU A 442 16.88 0.20 -49.74
N TYR A 443 15.97 1.15 -49.90
CA TYR A 443 16.20 2.40 -50.62
C TYR A 443 16.01 3.61 -49.71
N LYS A 444 16.87 4.63 -49.86
CA LYS A 444 16.67 5.98 -49.36
C LYS A 444 16.95 6.99 -50.48
N ASN A 445 15.98 7.85 -50.78
CA ASN A 445 16.00 8.80 -51.90
C ASN A 445 16.36 8.13 -53.25
N GLY A 446 15.84 6.91 -53.47
CA GLY A 446 16.12 6.11 -54.67
C GLY A 446 17.45 5.35 -54.68
N VAL A 447 18.41 5.69 -53.80
CA VAL A 447 19.70 5.01 -53.68
C VAL A 447 19.57 3.78 -52.78
N ALA A 448 20.15 2.65 -53.20
CA ALA A 448 20.19 1.43 -52.41
C ALA A 448 21.21 1.57 -51.25
N ILE A 449 20.81 1.19 -50.05
CA ILE A 449 21.59 1.31 -48.80
C ILE A 449 21.56 0.00 -48.00
N ASN A 450 22.54 -0.19 -47.12
CA ASN A 450 22.67 -1.43 -46.34
C ASN A 450 21.45 -1.67 -45.42
N PRO A 451 20.67 -2.75 -45.63
CA PRO A 451 19.52 -3.05 -44.77
C PRO A 451 19.87 -3.27 -43.30
N ALA A 452 21.10 -3.67 -42.98
CA ALA A 452 21.55 -3.91 -41.61
C ALA A 452 22.03 -2.65 -40.87
N SER A 453 22.14 -1.49 -41.53
CA SER A 453 22.73 -0.28 -40.93
C SER A 453 21.74 0.82 -40.54
N MET A 454 20.43 0.56 -40.56
CA MET A 454 19.42 1.52 -40.08
C MET A 454 18.44 0.87 -39.09
N SER A 455 18.18 1.57 -38.00
CA SER A 455 16.96 1.41 -37.20
C SER A 455 15.95 2.45 -37.68
N PHE A 456 14.73 2.02 -37.99
CA PHE A 456 13.76 2.85 -38.71
C PHE A 456 12.79 3.54 -37.75
N THR A 457 12.89 4.87 -37.69
CA THR A 457 11.81 5.72 -37.17
C THR A 457 10.82 6.02 -38.28
N VAL A 458 9.53 5.91 -37.99
CA VAL A 458 8.42 6.34 -38.85
C VAL A 458 7.81 7.58 -38.23
N VAL A 459 7.77 8.68 -38.98
CA VAL A 459 7.13 9.93 -38.54
C VAL A 459 5.65 9.87 -38.91
N GLN A 460 4.78 9.54 -37.96
CA GLN A 460 3.33 9.72 -38.11
C GLN A 460 2.99 11.20 -37.89
N GLN A 461 2.37 11.87 -38.85
CA GLN A 461 1.98 13.28 -38.74
C GLN A 461 0.45 13.38 -38.60
N LEU A 462 -0.03 13.94 -37.48
CA LEU A 462 -1.44 14.28 -37.30
C LEU A 462 -1.86 15.36 -38.30
N ARG A 463 -3.09 15.26 -38.81
CA ARG A 463 -3.66 16.11 -39.88
C ARG A 463 -5.17 16.26 -39.68
N GLY A 464 -5.76 17.34 -40.18
CA GLY A 464 -7.20 17.59 -40.02
C GLY A 464 -7.56 17.74 -38.54
N ASP A 465 -8.71 17.19 -38.17
CA ASP A 465 -9.35 17.40 -36.86
C ASP A 465 -8.49 16.85 -35.70
N ASP A 466 -7.80 15.72 -35.91
CA ASP A 466 -6.78 15.17 -35.00
C ASP A 466 -5.73 16.23 -34.58
N LEU A 467 -5.36 17.14 -35.49
CA LEU A 467 -4.34 18.16 -35.23
C LEU A 467 -4.91 19.38 -34.50
N SER A 468 -6.19 19.73 -34.69
CA SER A 468 -6.85 20.76 -33.86
C SER A 468 -7.08 20.26 -32.45
N ASP A 469 -7.57 19.04 -32.27
CA ASP A 469 -7.86 18.48 -30.95
C ASP A 469 -6.57 18.21 -30.17
N PHE A 470 -5.51 17.78 -30.86
CA PHE A 470 -4.16 17.70 -30.30
C PHE A 470 -3.67 19.05 -29.78
N ARG A 471 -3.86 20.14 -30.56
CA ARG A 471 -3.47 21.50 -30.16
C ARG A 471 -4.32 22.01 -28.99
N ALA A 472 -5.62 21.74 -28.98
CA ALA A 472 -6.51 22.08 -27.86
C ALA A 472 -6.07 21.36 -26.57
N LYS A 473 -5.81 20.04 -26.63
CA LYS A 473 -5.29 19.26 -25.49
C LYS A 473 -3.93 19.76 -25.02
N LEU A 474 -3.02 20.10 -25.93
CA LEU A 474 -1.72 20.69 -25.57
C LEU A 474 -1.90 22.06 -24.88
N GLY A 475 -2.83 22.90 -25.35
CA GLY A 475 -3.17 24.16 -24.70
C GLY A 475 -3.71 23.96 -23.29
N GLN A 476 -4.68 23.06 -23.11
CA GLN A 476 -5.23 22.68 -21.80
C GLN A 476 -4.13 22.18 -20.84
N LEU A 477 -3.26 21.27 -21.29
CA LEU A 477 -2.14 20.76 -20.50
C LEU A 477 -1.16 21.88 -20.11
N MET A 478 -0.83 22.80 -21.02
CA MET A 478 0.06 23.93 -20.73
C MET A 478 -0.55 24.99 -19.80
N ALA A 479 -1.89 25.05 -19.70
CA ALA A 479 -2.61 25.91 -18.76
C ALA A 479 -2.69 25.33 -17.33
N VAL A 480 -2.40 24.03 -17.12
CA VAL A 480 -2.36 23.42 -15.78
C VAL A 480 -1.29 24.13 -14.93
N PRO A 481 -1.62 24.62 -13.72
CA PRO A 481 -0.65 25.25 -12.83
C PRO A 481 0.38 24.24 -12.35
N VAL A 482 1.63 24.69 -12.19
CA VAL A 482 2.68 23.86 -11.59
C VAL A 482 2.34 23.68 -10.10
N ALA A 483 2.19 22.44 -9.64
CA ALA A 483 1.98 22.18 -8.23
C ALA A 483 3.26 22.55 -7.45
N ALA A 484 3.08 23.17 -6.28
CA ALA A 484 4.19 23.43 -5.38
C ALA A 484 4.87 22.10 -5.01
N ALA A 485 6.21 22.08 -4.99
CA ALA A 485 6.94 20.94 -4.46
C ALA A 485 6.48 20.68 -3.01
N PRO A 486 6.34 19.41 -2.59
CA PRO A 486 6.03 19.13 -1.20
C PRO A 486 7.12 19.74 -0.33
N LYS A 487 6.73 20.57 0.64
CA LYS A 487 7.64 20.95 1.70
C LYS A 487 8.01 19.66 2.42
N HIS A 488 9.31 19.35 2.46
CA HIS A 488 9.80 18.52 3.55
C HIS A 488 9.60 19.34 4.81
N GLU A 489 8.65 18.92 5.64
CA GLU A 489 8.70 19.23 7.05
C GLU A 489 9.82 18.36 7.60
N ASP A 490 10.89 19.00 8.10
CA ASP A 490 12.02 18.31 8.68
C ASP A 490 11.57 17.69 10.02
N GLU A 491 11.17 16.42 9.97
CA GLU A 491 11.02 15.56 11.16
C GLU A 491 12.41 15.37 11.80
N GLY A 492 12.80 16.32 12.62
CA GLY A 492 14.02 16.27 13.42
C GLY A 492 13.77 15.59 14.76
N GLU A 493 14.35 14.39 14.93
CA GLU A 493 14.53 13.68 16.20
C GLU A 493 15.93 13.01 16.23
#